data_AF-A0A914G8C0-F1
#
_entry.id   AF-A0A914G8C0-F1
#
_cell.length_a   1.000
_cell.length_b   1.000
_cell.length_c   1.000
_cell.angle_alpha   90.00
_cell.angle_beta   90.00
_cell.angle_gamma   90.00
#
_symmetry.space_group_name_H-M   'P 1'
#
loop_
_entity.id
_entity.type
_entity.pdbx_description
1 polymer ?
#
loop_
_entity_poly.entity_id
_entity_poly.type
_entity_poly.pdbx_seq_one_letter_code
_entity_poly.pdbx_strand_id
1 'polypeptide(L)'
;MLTIRVNASSKLEEAFKAACEDAMEANEVPVCEVANYLYQGVKVIGGTNRCLTYLESNAQRFNIQPLKRLAVSGAFHTRLMSNAMEAVQHAFTGLQFEQSFCNIYSNYTGKIHSRKAGEIRNALIHQVAEPVKWEQIQQLLFRKHQNFKFPNYIEIGPGRQLGSM
;
A
#
# COMPACT_ATOMS: atom_id res chain seq x y z
N MET A 1 2.37 4.85 -10.65
CA MET A 1 2.90 3.96 -9.59
C MET A 1 3.87 2.95 -10.21
N LEU A 2 4.80 2.41 -9.42
CA LEU A 2 5.86 1.50 -9.88
C LEU A 2 5.97 0.29 -8.95
N THR A 3 5.79 -0.93 -9.48
CA THR A 3 6.13 -2.15 -8.75
C THR A 3 7.65 -2.33 -8.77
N ILE A 4 8.23 -2.57 -7.60
CA ILE A 4 9.65 -2.84 -7.41
C ILE A 4 9.87 -4.14 -6.64
N ARG A 5 11.02 -4.77 -6.88
CA ARG A 5 11.57 -5.80 -6.01
C ARG A 5 12.76 -5.24 -5.22
N VAL A 6 12.83 -5.63 -3.96
CA VAL A 6 13.85 -5.26 -2.98
C VAL A 6 14.32 -6.50 -2.22
N ASN A 7 15.52 -6.44 -1.66
CA ASN A 7 16.10 -7.45 -0.78
C ASN A 7 16.72 -6.76 0.45
N ALA A 8 17.40 -7.53 1.32
CA ALA A 8 17.96 -7.02 2.56
C ALA A 8 19.05 -5.94 2.37
N SER A 9 19.69 -5.88 1.20
CA SER A 9 20.70 -4.87 0.88
C SER A 9 20.14 -3.71 0.03
N SER A 10 18.84 -3.68 -0.24
CA SER A 10 18.21 -2.55 -0.93
C SER A 10 18.16 -1.32 -0.03
N LYS A 11 18.57 -0.17 -0.57
CA LYS A 11 18.63 1.12 0.15
C LYS A 11 17.41 1.98 -0.14
N LEU A 12 16.23 1.48 0.25
CA LEU A 12 14.95 2.07 -0.19
C LEU A 12 14.72 3.50 0.34
N GLU A 13 15.07 3.77 1.60
CA GLU A 13 14.92 5.09 2.20
C GLU A 13 15.83 6.12 1.53
N GLU A 14 17.09 5.75 1.25
CA GLU A 14 18.02 6.60 0.48
C GLU A 14 17.49 6.87 -0.93
N ALA A 15 16.91 5.86 -1.58
CA ALA A 15 16.34 6.00 -2.92
C ALA A 15 15.18 7.00 -2.96
N PHE A 16 14.26 6.93 -1.98
CA PHE A 16 13.14 7.86 -1.88
C PHE A 16 13.62 9.28 -1.58
N LYS A 17 14.56 9.43 -0.67
CA LYS A 17 15.15 10.73 -0.35
C LYS A 17 15.78 11.37 -1.59
N ALA A 18 16.63 10.64 -2.31
CA ALA A 18 17.28 11.13 -3.51
C ALA A 18 16.30 11.48 -4.64
N ALA A 19 15.25 10.67 -4.83
CA ALA A 19 14.19 10.95 -5.80
C ALA A 19 13.40 12.22 -5.45
N CYS A 20 13.10 12.41 -4.16
CA CYS A 20 12.42 13.61 -3.67
C CYS A 20 13.30 14.85 -3.78
N GLU A 21 14.61 14.75 -3.50
CA GLU A 21 15.57 15.85 -3.68
C GLU A 21 15.65 16.28 -5.15
N ASP A 22 15.76 15.35 -6.09
CA ASP A 22 15.72 15.64 -7.53
C ASP A 22 14.41 16.32 -7.96
N ALA A 23 13.27 15.92 -7.40
CA ALA A 23 12.00 16.59 -7.67
C ALA A 23 11.96 18.02 -7.11
N MET A 24 12.48 18.24 -5.91
CA MET A 24 12.56 19.58 -5.30
C MET A 24 13.46 20.51 -6.11
N GLU A 25 14.63 20.05 -6.57
CA GLU A 25 15.54 20.84 -7.41
C GLU A 25 14.87 21.30 -8.72
N ALA A 26 13.91 20.52 -9.22
CA ALA A 26 13.11 20.87 -10.39
C ALA A 26 11.83 21.66 -10.07
N ASN A 27 11.62 22.08 -8.83
CA ASN A 27 10.38 22.72 -8.36
C ASN A 27 9.12 21.87 -8.58
N GLU A 28 9.25 20.54 -8.55
CA GLU A 28 8.14 19.59 -8.60
C GLU A 28 7.78 19.06 -7.21
N VAL A 29 6.56 18.52 -7.06
CA VAL A 29 6.11 17.95 -5.78
C VAL A 29 6.90 16.67 -5.46
N PRO A 30 7.57 16.60 -4.30
CA PRO A 30 8.46 15.49 -3.95
C PRO A 30 7.69 14.37 -3.24
N VAL A 31 7.06 13.47 -3.99
CA VAL A 31 6.38 12.29 -3.44
C VAL A 31 7.02 11.03 -3.97
N CYS A 32 7.49 10.19 -3.06
CA CYS A 32 8.02 8.87 -3.36
C CYS A 32 7.88 7.99 -2.13
N GLU A 33 6.82 7.20 -2.07
CA GLU A 33 6.37 6.50 -0.87
C GLU A 33 5.95 5.06 -1.21
N VAL A 34 6.07 4.13 -0.25
CA VAL A 34 5.47 2.81 -0.43
C VAL A 34 3.96 2.98 -0.38
N ALA A 35 3.27 2.55 -1.44
CA ALA A 35 1.82 2.56 -1.54
C ALA A 35 1.22 1.17 -1.25
N ASN A 36 1.92 0.09 -1.59
CA ASN A 36 1.52 -1.27 -1.24
C ASN A 36 2.73 -2.10 -0.77
N TYR A 37 2.60 -2.71 0.40
CA TYR A 37 3.42 -3.83 0.84
C TYR A 37 2.74 -5.11 0.36
N LEU A 38 3.16 -5.67 -0.79
CA LEU A 38 2.47 -6.80 -1.40
C LEU A 38 2.85 -8.13 -0.73
N TYR A 39 4.11 -8.52 -0.87
CA TYR A 39 4.66 -9.74 -0.28
C TYR A 39 6.17 -9.56 -0.10
N GLN A 40 6.83 -10.56 0.49
CA GLN A 40 8.24 -10.47 0.83
C GLN A 40 9.08 -10.04 -0.38
N GLY A 41 9.76 -8.90 -0.21
CA GLY A 41 10.63 -8.34 -1.23
C GLY A 41 9.92 -7.64 -2.39
N VAL A 42 8.60 -7.51 -2.44
CA VAL A 42 7.88 -6.79 -3.52
C VAL A 42 6.97 -5.72 -2.95
N LYS A 43 7.13 -4.51 -3.49
CA LYS A 43 6.40 -3.30 -3.07
C LYS A 43 5.89 -2.55 -4.28
N VAL A 44 4.82 -1.79 -4.12
CA VAL A 44 4.40 -0.78 -5.10
C VAL A 44 4.73 0.58 -4.53
N ILE A 45 5.44 1.39 -5.31
CA ILE A 45 5.79 2.76 -4.99
C ILE A 45 4.77 3.69 -5.65
N GLY A 46 4.19 4.57 -4.85
CA GLY A 46 3.41 5.71 -5.31
C GLY A 46 4.26 6.97 -5.25
N GLY A 47 4.13 7.85 -6.23
CA GLY A 47 4.92 9.06 -6.30
C GLY A 47 4.63 9.84 -7.56
N THR A 48 5.24 11.02 -7.66
CA THR A 48 5.19 11.83 -8.88
C THR A 48 5.98 11.16 -10.01
N ASN A 49 5.66 11.52 -11.26
CA ASN A 49 6.31 10.91 -12.42
C ASN A 49 7.83 11.08 -12.36
N ARG A 50 8.30 12.28 -11.98
CA ARG A 50 9.72 12.57 -11.80
C ARG A 50 10.40 11.66 -10.78
N CYS A 51 9.87 11.57 -9.56
CA CYS A 51 10.42 10.68 -8.54
C CYS A 51 10.49 9.21 -9.01
N LEU A 52 9.42 8.72 -9.64
CA LEU A 52 9.40 7.34 -10.12
C LEU A 52 10.40 7.12 -11.28
N THR A 53 10.57 8.10 -12.16
CA THR A 53 11.54 8.02 -13.27
C THR A 53 12.97 8.07 -12.74
N TYR A 54 13.21 8.87 -11.70
CA TYR A 54 14.49 8.89 -10.99
C TYR A 54 14.81 7.51 -10.41
N LEU A 55 13.84 6.87 -9.73
CA LEU A 55 14.03 5.53 -9.19
C LEU A 55 14.38 4.51 -10.26
N GLU A 56 13.72 4.55 -11.42
CA GLU A 56 14.01 3.65 -12.53
C GLU A 56 15.43 3.85 -13.07
N SER A 57 15.82 5.10 -13.31
CA SER A 57 17.14 5.44 -13.84
C SER A 57 18.29 5.15 -12.87
N ASN A 58 18.02 5.17 -11.56
CA ASN A 58 19.04 5.02 -10.51
C ASN A 58 18.91 3.69 -9.73
N ALA A 59 18.10 2.74 -10.21
CA ALA A 59 17.72 1.58 -9.42
C ALA A 59 18.92 0.73 -8.96
N GLN A 60 19.92 0.57 -9.82
CA GLN A 60 21.14 -0.18 -9.52
C GLN A 60 21.92 0.42 -8.33
N ARG A 61 22.00 1.76 -8.24
CA ARG A 61 22.68 2.48 -7.14
C ARG A 61 22.10 2.12 -5.77
N PHE A 62 20.79 1.90 -5.72
CA PHE A 62 20.06 1.58 -4.50
C PHE A 62 19.78 0.08 -4.34
N ASN A 63 20.27 -0.75 -5.26
CA ASN A 63 20.01 -2.19 -5.29
C ASN A 63 18.50 -2.49 -5.25
N ILE A 64 17.74 -1.77 -6.07
CA ILE A 64 16.30 -1.96 -6.30
C ILE A 64 16.12 -2.47 -7.72
N GLN A 65 15.15 -3.34 -7.93
CA GLN A 65 14.78 -3.82 -9.27
C GLN A 65 13.38 -3.30 -9.64
N PRO A 66 13.27 -2.33 -10.57
CA PRO A 66 11.98 -1.93 -11.13
C PRO A 66 11.38 -3.10 -11.92
N LEU A 67 10.11 -3.39 -11.70
CA LEU A 67 9.41 -4.48 -12.38
C LEU A 67 8.42 -3.96 -13.41
N LYS A 68 7.55 -3.03 -13.01
CA LYS A 68 6.45 -2.57 -13.88
C LYS A 68 5.86 -1.24 -13.44
N ARG A 69 5.71 -0.30 -14.38
CA ARG A 69 4.82 0.86 -14.22
C ARG A 69 3.36 0.41 -14.28
N LEU A 70 2.58 0.82 -13.30
CA LEU A 70 1.14 0.54 -13.27
C LEU A 70 0.38 1.61 -14.05
N ALA A 71 -0.46 1.18 -14.99
CA ALA A 71 -1.34 2.04 -15.78
C ALA A 71 -2.56 2.46 -14.94
N VAL A 72 -2.34 3.40 -14.04
CA VAL A 72 -3.36 3.95 -13.13
C VAL A 72 -3.33 5.48 -13.19
N SER A 73 -4.48 6.10 -12.95
CA SER A 73 -4.65 7.56 -13.06
C SER A 73 -3.96 8.37 -11.95
N GLY A 74 -3.54 7.73 -10.87
CA GLY A 74 -2.93 8.42 -9.74
C GLY A 74 -2.03 7.53 -8.87
N ALA A 75 -1.32 8.18 -7.93
CA ALA A 75 -0.53 7.52 -6.91
C ALA A 75 -1.40 7.22 -5.68
N PHE A 76 -2.31 6.25 -5.82
CA PHE A 76 -3.17 5.79 -4.72
C PHE A 76 -2.35 5.32 -3.52
N HIS A 77 -2.95 5.38 -2.32
CA HIS A 77 -2.29 4.97 -1.07
C HIS A 77 -1.00 5.74 -0.77
N THR A 78 -0.98 7.02 -1.12
CA THR A 78 0.05 7.99 -0.73
C THR A 78 -0.59 9.28 -0.25
N ARG A 79 0.21 10.17 0.35
CA ARG A 79 -0.26 11.50 0.77
C ARG A 79 -0.84 12.35 -0.37
N LEU A 80 -0.61 12.01 -1.64
CA LEU A 80 -1.28 12.69 -2.76
C LEU A 80 -2.80 12.47 -2.76
N MET A 81 -3.29 11.48 -2.03
CA MET A 81 -4.72 11.20 -1.85
C MET A 81 -5.33 11.81 -0.59
N SER A 82 -4.61 12.65 0.18
CA SER A 82 -5.12 13.21 1.43
C SER A 82 -6.45 13.96 1.26
N ASN A 83 -6.65 14.70 0.16
CA ASN A 83 -7.91 15.38 -0.12
C ASN A 83 -9.09 14.41 -0.33
N ALA A 84 -8.82 13.18 -0.79
CA ALA A 84 -9.86 12.16 -0.94
C ALA A 84 -10.35 11.61 0.41
N MET A 85 -9.55 11.74 1.48
CA MET A 85 -9.97 11.35 2.84
C MET A 85 -11.16 12.18 3.30
N GLU A 86 -11.18 13.48 3.01
CA GLU A 86 -12.28 14.38 3.37
C GLU A 86 -13.58 13.97 2.65
N ALA A 87 -13.49 13.64 1.35
CA ALA A 87 -14.64 13.18 0.58
C ALA A 87 -15.21 11.87 1.15
N VAL A 88 -14.36 10.92 1.55
CA VAL A 88 -14.77 9.66 2.17
C VAL A 88 -15.37 9.89 3.56
N GLN A 89 -14.77 10.79 4.35
CA GLN A 89 -15.31 11.16 5.65
C GLN A 89 -16.73 11.75 5.51
N HIS A 90 -16.91 12.66 4.55
CA HIS A 90 -18.22 13.24 4.26
C HIS A 90 -19.22 12.16 3.80
N ALA A 91 -18.81 11.27 2.90
CA ALA A 91 -19.65 10.16 2.41
C ALA A 91 -20.08 9.19 3.52
N PHE A 92 -19.31 9.09 4.61
CA PHE A 92 -19.68 8.28 5.76
C PHE A 92 -20.65 8.98 6.72
N THR A 93 -20.92 10.27 6.57
CA THR A 93 -21.84 11.02 7.44
C THR A 93 -23.22 10.38 7.44
N GLY A 94 -23.79 10.13 8.62
CA GLY A 94 -25.10 9.48 8.78
C GLY A 94 -25.11 7.96 8.57
N LEU A 95 -24.02 7.34 8.11
CA LEU A 95 -23.93 5.88 8.02
C LEU A 95 -23.72 5.24 9.40
N GLN A 96 -24.44 4.15 9.66
CA GLN A 96 -24.23 3.29 10.82
C GLN A 96 -23.29 2.13 10.45
N PHE A 97 -22.32 1.86 11.31
CA PHE A 97 -21.37 0.77 11.13
C PHE A 97 -21.71 -0.33 12.13
N GLU A 98 -22.06 -1.50 11.62
CA GLU A 98 -22.35 -2.67 12.43
C GLU A 98 -21.11 -3.54 12.63
N GLN A 99 -21.17 -4.41 13.63
CA GLN A 99 -20.12 -5.38 13.86
C GLN A 99 -20.16 -6.46 12.77
N SER A 100 -19.01 -6.73 12.15
CA SER A 100 -18.88 -7.82 11.18
C SER A 100 -19.06 -9.18 11.83
N PHE A 101 -19.75 -10.09 11.13
CA PHE A 101 -19.92 -11.48 11.58
C PHE A 101 -18.64 -12.32 11.41
N CYS A 102 -17.68 -11.84 10.62
CA CYS A 102 -16.38 -12.46 10.39
C CYS A 102 -15.22 -11.48 10.68
N ASN A 103 -14.01 -12.01 10.78
CA ASN A 103 -12.82 -11.19 10.91
C ASN A 103 -12.55 -10.44 9.59
N ILE A 104 -12.50 -9.11 9.65
CA ILE A 104 -12.07 -8.27 8.53
C ILE A 104 -10.66 -7.75 8.86
N TYR A 105 -9.73 -7.90 7.93
CA TYR A 105 -8.36 -7.40 8.07
C TYR A 105 -8.23 -6.04 7.38
N SER A 106 -7.71 -5.05 8.10
CA SER A 106 -7.56 -3.69 7.61
C SER A 106 -6.29 -3.53 6.80
N ASN A 107 -6.43 -3.06 5.56
CA ASN A 107 -5.30 -2.67 4.72
C ASN A 107 -4.46 -1.55 5.35
N TYR A 108 -5.07 -0.64 6.12
CA TYR A 108 -4.38 0.45 6.76
C TYR A 108 -3.56 0.00 7.99
N THR A 109 -4.17 -0.78 8.89
CA THR A 109 -3.49 -1.16 10.15
C THR A 109 -2.65 -2.42 10.00
N GLY A 110 -2.92 -3.25 8.99
CA GLY A 110 -2.32 -4.58 8.81
C GLY A 110 -2.81 -5.61 9.84
N LYS A 111 -3.89 -5.30 10.58
CA LYS A 111 -4.44 -6.12 11.67
C LYS A 111 -5.95 -6.33 11.47
N ILE A 112 -6.55 -7.19 12.29
CA ILE A 112 -8.01 -7.32 12.34
C ILE A 112 -8.61 -5.97 12.74
N HIS A 113 -9.69 -5.58 12.08
CA HIS A 113 -10.47 -4.39 12.45
C HIS A 113 -10.94 -4.46 13.91
N SER A 114 -11.00 -3.30 14.55
CA SER A 114 -11.65 -3.16 15.85
C SER A 114 -13.13 -3.51 15.76
N ARG A 115 -13.73 -3.90 16.88
CA ARG A 115 -15.19 -4.04 17.00
C ARG A 115 -15.90 -2.69 17.20
N LYS A 116 -15.16 -1.61 17.45
CA LYS A 116 -15.73 -0.28 17.64
C LYS A 116 -15.96 0.40 16.29
N ALA A 117 -17.21 0.78 16.03
CA ALA A 117 -17.64 1.48 14.81
C ALA A 117 -16.77 2.70 14.46
N GLY A 118 -16.42 3.53 15.44
CA GLY A 118 -15.58 4.71 15.22
C GLY A 118 -14.16 4.37 14.73
N GLU A 119 -13.56 3.30 15.25
CA GLU A 119 -12.21 2.86 14.85
C GLU A 119 -12.24 2.22 13.45
N ILE A 120 -13.31 1.49 13.09
CA ILE A 120 -13.52 0.98 11.72
C ILE A 120 -13.62 2.14 10.73
N ARG A 121 -14.50 3.11 11.01
CA ARG A 121 -14.68 4.30 10.18
C ARG A 121 -13.36 5.03 9.95
N ASN A 122 -12.60 5.26 11.02
CA ASN A 122 -11.31 5.92 10.93
C ASN A 122 -10.33 5.16 10.02
N ALA A 123 -10.26 3.83 10.18
CA ALA A 123 -9.39 3.01 9.36
C ALA A 123 -9.76 3.02 7.87
N LEU A 124 -11.05 3.05 7.54
CA LEU A 124 -11.54 3.12 6.15
C LEU A 124 -11.26 4.47 5.49
N ILE A 125 -11.35 5.57 6.25
CA ILE A 125 -10.96 6.91 5.75
C ILE A 125 -9.46 6.93 5.42
N HIS A 126 -8.63 6.46 6.36
CA HIS A 126 -7.17 6.45 6.18
C HIS A 126 -6.70 5.50 5.07
N GLN A 127 -7.41 4.40 4.83
CA GLN A 127 -7.06 3.42 3.79
C GLN A 127 -6.85 4.04 2.40
N VAL A 128 -7.49 5.17 2.09
CA VAL A 128 -7.43 5.81 0.77
C VAL A 128 -6.06 6.48 0.52
N ALA A 129 -5.45 7.03 1.56
CA ALA A 129 -4.19 7.78 1.47
C ALA A 129 -2.99 7.07 2.11
N GLU A 130 -3.24 5.98 2.84
CA GLU A 130 -2.21 5.22 3.54
C GLU A 130 -1.89 3.90 2.83
N PRO A 131 -0.67 3.38 3.00
CA PRO A 131 -0.23 2.17 2.32
C PRO A 131 -1.06 0.94 2.67
N VAL A 132 -1.31 0.10 1.67
CA VAL A 132 -1.90 -1.23 1.87
C VAL A 132 -0.86 -2.17 2.48
N LYS A 133 -1.19 -2.74 3.63
CA LYS A 133 -0.34 -3.65 4.41
C LYS A 133 -0.67 -5.13 4.14
N TRP A 134 -0.70 -5.53 2.86
CA TRP A 134 -1.06 -6.89 2.46
C TRP A 134 -0.07 -7.94 2.97
N GLU A 135 1.24 -7.66 2.84
CA GLU A 135 2.31 -8.51 3.37
C GLU A 135 2.14 -8.79 4.87
N GLN A 136 1.82 -7.75 5.66
CA GLN A 136 1.64 -7.87 7.10
C GLN A 136 0.39 -8.69 7.44
N ILE A 137 -0.69 -8.55 6.67
CA ILE A 137 -1.90 -9.37 6.83
C ILE A 137 -1.59 -10.84 6.53
N GLN A 138 -0.86 -11.14 5.45
CA GLN A 138 -0.45 -12.49 5.10
C GLN A 138 0.42 -13.12 6.19
N GLN A 139 1.42 -12.39 6.71
CA GLN A 139 2.26 -12.85 7.82
C GLN A 139 1.45 -13.08 9.11
N LEU A 140 0.43 -12.25 9.38
CA LEU A 140 -0.46 -12.43 10.52
C LEU A 140 -1.30 -13.70 10.38
N LEU A 141 -1.89 -13.93 9.20
CA LEU A 141 -2.67 -15.14 8.90
C LEU A 141 -1.81 -16.40 9.02
N PHE A 142 -0.63 -16.40 8.38
CA PHE A 142 0.31 -17.52 8.45
C PHE A 142 0.66 -17.88 9.89
N ARG A 143 1.05 -16.90 10.73
CA ARG A 143 1.38 -17.13 12.15
C ARG A 143 0.22 -17.70 12.96
N LYS A 144 -1.01 -17.25 12.71
CA LYS A 144 -2.20 -17.76 13.43
C LYS A 144 -2.58 -19.19 13.06
N HIS A 145 -2.23 -19.62 11.85
CA HIS A 145 -2.67 -20.89 11.29
C HIS A 145 -1.55 -21.94 11.16
N GLN A 146 -0.38 -21.74 11.77
CA GLN A 146 0.75 -22.69 11.69
C GLN A 146 0.40 -24.12 12.13
N ASN A 147 -0.51 -24.26 13.11
CA ASN A 147 -0.93 -25.55 13.67
C ASN A 147 -2.27 -26.04 13.09
N PHE A 148 -2.79 -25.38 12.06
CA PHE A 148 -4.03 -25.75 11.39
C PHE A 148 -3.71 -26.15 9.96
N LYS A 149 -4.57 -27.00 9.36
CA LYS A 149 -4.54 -27.17 7.90
C LYS A 149 -4.70 -25.79 7.27
N PHE A 150 -3.74 -25.40 6.43
CA PHE A 150 -3.75 -24.09 5.78
C PHE A 150 -5.12 -23.88 5.10
N PRO A 151 -5.81 -22.76 5.36
CA PRO A 151 -7.19 -22.60 4.95
C PRO A 151 -7.30 -22.56 3.42
N ASN A 152 -8.46 -22.94 2.88
CA ASN A 152 -8.75 -22.69 1.48
C ASN A 152 -8.86 -21.16 1.26
N TYR A 153 -8.14 -20.64 0.26
CA TYR A 153 -8.24 -19.24 -0.15
C TYR A 153 -9.15 -19.14 -1.37
N ILE A 154 -10.08 -18.19 -1.33
CA ILE A 154 -10.99 -17.90 -2.43
C ILE A 154 -10.81 -16.42 -2.77
N GLU A 155 -10.32 -16.13 -3.97
CA GLU A 155 -10.30 -14.78 -4.51
C GLU A 155 -11.67 -14.49 -5.15
N ILE A 156 -12.36 -13.48 -4.62
CA ILE A 156 -13.67 -13.07 -5.12
C ILE A 156 -13.50 -11.78 -5.92
N GLY A 157 -13.88 -11.80 -7.18
CA GLY A 157 -13.81 -10.66 -8.09
C GLY A 157 -13.24 -11.03 -9.47
N PRO A 158 -13.18 -10.08 -10.41
CA PRO A 158 -12.57 -10.31 -11.70
C PRO A 158 -11.04 -10.41 -11.58
N GLY A 159 -10.44 -11.34 -12.34
CA GLY A 159 -8.99 -11.55 -12.36
C GLY A 159 -8.53 -12.68 -11.44
N ARG A 160 -7.21 -12.75 -11.21
CA ARG A 160 -6.57 -13.78 -10.37
C ARG A 160 -5.31 -13.24 -9.67
N GLN A 161 -5.33 -11.95 -9.37
CA GLN A 161 -4.12 -11.20 -9.05
C GLN A 161 -3.65 -11.53 -7.66
N LEU A 162 -4.57 -11.58 -6.68
CA LEU A 162 -4.21 -11.92 -5.30
C LEU A 162 -3.88 -13.40 -5.15
N GLY A 163 -4.58 -14.30 -5.84
CA GLY A 163 -4.31 -15.73 -5.82
C GLY A 163 -3.03 -16.14 -6.55
N SER A 164 -2.47 -15.24 -7.38
CA SER A 164 -1.17 -15.45 -8.06
C SER A 164 0.05 -14.95 -7.27
N MET A 165 -0.18 -14.19 -6.19
CA MET A 165 0.88 -13.70 -5.29
C MET A 165 1.27 -14.76 -4.28
#